data_AF-A0A955FKI5-F1
#
_entry.id   AF-A0A955FKI5-F1
#
_cell.length_a   1.000
_cell.length_b   1.000
_cell.length_c   1.000
_cell.angle_alpha   90.00
_cell.angle_beta   90.00
_cell.angle_gamma   90.00
#
_symmetry.space_group_name_H-M   'P 1'
#
loop_
_entity.id
_entity.type
_entity.pdbx_description
1 polymer ?
#
loop_
_entity_poly.entity_id
_entity_poly.type
_entity_poly.pdbx_seq_one_letter_code
_entity_poly.pdbx_strand_id
1 'polypeptide(L)'
;MREPRIPTHDEIQEIARYYQISTEDVQDWAYIAVFDNYITDSPGYAGKVIMIVWASSPSMYEVFTWDGETIRRRQPDPDVFR
;
A
#
# COMPACT_ATOMS: atom_id res chain seq x y z
N MET A 1 12.72 -8.93 -11.84
CA MET A 1 11.86 -8.10 -10.97
C MET A 1 10.42 -8.35 -11.37
N ARG A 2 9.49 -8.50 -10.43
CA ARG A 2 8.07 -8.51 -10.76
C ARG A 2 7.62 -7.06 -10.91
N GLU A 3 6.95 -6.76 -12.02
CA GLU A 3 6.45 -5.41 -12.29
C GLU A 3 5.28 -5.09 -11.35
N PRO A 4 5.21 -3.87 -10.79
CA PRO A 4 4.04 -3.45 -10.03
C PRO A 4 2.81 -3.40 -10.93
N ARG A 5 1.67 -3.79 -10.40
CA ARG A 5 0.38 -3.69 -11.08
C ARG A 5 -0.49 -2.57 -10.49
N ILE A 6 -1.53 -2.20 -11.23
CA ILE A 6 -2.63 -1.39 -10.71
C ILE A 6 -3.44 -2.18 -9.66
N PRO A 7 -4.09 -1.49 -8.72
CA PRO A 7 -4.90 -2.15 -7.70
C PRO A 7 -6.16 -2.81 -8.30
N THR A 8 -6.64 -3.86 -7.64
CA THR A 8 -7.96 -4.46 -7.91
C THR A 8 -9.09 -3.62 -7.32
N HIS A 9 -10.33 -3.91 -7.70
CA HIS A 9 -11.50 -3.24 -7.11
C HIS A 9 -11.57 -3.45 -5.60
N ASP A 10 -11.34 -4.67 -5.12
CA ASP A 10 -11.34 -5.00 -3.69
C ASP A 10 -10.25 -4.22 -2.93
N GLU A 11 -9.06 -4.07 -3.52
CA GLU A 11 -7.98 -3.24 -2.97
C GLU A 11 -8.39 -1.78 -2.82
N ILE A 12 -9.05 -1.23 -3.84
CA ILE A 12 -9.57 0.14 -3.80
C ILE A 12 -10.65 0.28 -2.72
N GLN A 13 -11.55 -0.71 -2.59
CA GLN A 13 -12.57 -0.71 -1.54
C GLN A 13 -11.97 -0.75 -0.13
N GLU A 14 -10.94 -1.57 0.10
CA GLU A 14 -10.26 -1.63 1.39
C GLU A 14 -9.54 -0.32 1.72
N ILE A 15 -8.88 0.31 0.73
CA ILE A 15 -8.25 1.62 0.89
C ILE A 15 -9.32 2.66 1.23
N ALA A 16 -10.39 2.74 0.45
CA ALA A 16 -11.51 3.66 0.68
C ALA A 16 -12.08 3.50 2.11
N ARG A 17 -12.28 2.25 2.55
CA ARG A 17 -12.73 1.93 3.91
C ARG A 17 -11.75 2.42 4.98
N TYR A 18 -10.45 2.24 4.78
CA TYR A 18 -9.42 2.65 5.75
C TYR A 18 -9.40 4.18 5.96
N TYR A 19 -9.46 4.96 4.86
CA TYR A 19 -9.46 6.43 4.94
C TYR A 19 -10.85 7.04 5.16
N GLN A 20 -11.91 6.23 5.13
CA GLN A 20 -13.31 6.68 5.22
C GLN A 20 -13.67 7.67 4.10
N ILE A 21 -13.22 7.37 2.88
CA ILE A 21 -13.50 8.13 1.66
C ILE A 21 -14.20 7.24 0.62
N SER A 22 -14.67 7.81 -0.49
CA SER A 22 -15.28 7.01 -1.56
C SER A 22 -14.22 6.29 -2.42
N THR A 23 -14.63 5.24 -3.14
CA THR A 23 -13.74 4.56 -4.09
C THR A 23 -13.34 5.46 -5.24
N GLU A 24 -14.22 6.39 -5.61
CA GLU A 24 -14.03 7.43 -6.61
C GLU A 24 -12.93 8.40 -6.17
N ASP A 25 -12.97 8.87 -4.92
CA ASP A 25 -11.91 9.75 -4.37
C ASP A 25 -10.54 9.06 -4.39
N VAL A 26 -10.48 7.76 -4.09
CA VAL A 26 -9.25 6.98 -4.20
C VAL A 26 -8.77 6.95 -5.65
N GLN A 27 -9.64 6.67 -6.61
CA GLN A 27 -9.27 6.60 -8.03
C GLN A 27 -8.83 7.94 -8.60
N ASP A 28 -9.46 9.03 -8.17
CA ASP A 28 -9.17 10.36 -8.67
C ASP A 28 -7.87 10.93 -8.08
N TRP A 29 -7.59 10.65 -6.79
CA TRP A 29 -6.53 11.35 -6.06
C TRP A 29 -5.36 10.47 -5.64
N ALA A 30 -5.45 9.14 -5.79
CA ALA A 30 -4.39 8.22 -5.39
C ALA A 30 -3.69 7.59 -6.60
N TYR A 31 -2.36 7.68 -6.62
CA TYR A 31 -1.52 6.90 -7.50
C TYR A 31 -1.03 5.66 -6.74
N ILE A 32 -1.48 4.48 -7.18
CA ILE A 32 -1.31 3.23 -6.42
C ILE A 32 -0.48 2.24 -7.22
N ALA A 33 0.54 1.67 -6.57
CA ALA A 33 1.32 0.56 -7.09
C ALA A 33 1.21 -0.65 -6.15
N VAL A 34 0.87 -1.81 -6.71
CA VAL A 34 0.75 -3.06 -5.95
C VAL A 34 1.84 -4.05 -6.35
N PHE A 35 2.61 -4.50 -5.37
CA PHE A 35 3.66 -5.49 -5.50
C PHE A 35 3.18 -6.81 -4.88
N ASP A 36 2.81 -7.77 -5.72
CA ASP A 36 2.44 -9.10 -5.26
C ASP A 36 3.67 -9.94 -4.93
N ASN A 37 3.56 -10.74 -3.86
CA ASN A 37 4.61 -11.64 -3.39
C ASN A 37 5.95 -10.94 -3.13
N TYR A 38 5.90 -9.74 -2.55
CA TYR A 38 7.07 -8.99 -2.12
C TYR A 38 7.82 -9.76 -1.02
N ILE A 39 9.11 -10.02 -1.27
CA ILE A 39 10.02 -10.71 -0.35
C ILE A 39 11.03 -9.69 0.15
N THR A 40 11.13 -9.51 1.46
CA THR A 40 12.20 -8.73 2.09
C THR A 40 13.41 -9.61 2.38
N ASP A 41 14.60 -8.99 2.43
CA ASP A 41 15.86 -9.71 2.71
C ASP A 41 15.92 -10.28 4.15
N SER A 42 15.11 -9.76 5.09
CA SER A 42 14.89 -10.29 6.45
C SER A 42 13.66 -9.60 7.07
N PRO A 43 12.73 -10.27 7.80
CA PRO A 43 12.63 -11.69 8.18
C PRO A 43 12.03 -12.62 7.10
N GLY A 44 11.91 -12.18 5.85
CA GLY A 44 11.34 -12.96 4.75
C GLY A 44 9.84 -12.73 4.54
N TYR A 45 9.42 -12.86 3.27
CA TYR A 45 8.06 -12.70 2.70
C TYR A 45 7.11 -11.73 3.42
N ALA A 46 6.98 -10.52 2.89
CA ALA A 46 6.00 -9.54 3.37
C ALA A 46 4.62 -9.69 2.68
N GLY A 47 4.45 -10.68 1.81
CA GLY A 47 3.17 -10.89 1.14
C GLY A 47 2.96 -9.90 0.01
N LYS A 48 1.92 -9.09 0.13
CA LYS A 48 1.60 -8.04 -0.84
C LYS A 48 1.91 -6.68 -0.23
N VAL A 49 2.55 -5.82 -1.02
CA VAL A 49 2.82 -4.42 -0.65
C VAL A 49 2.00 -3.50 -1.53
N ILE A 50 1.31 -2.54 -0.92
CA ILE A 50 0.60 -1.47 -1.60
C ILE A 50 1.30 -0.15 -1.27
N MET A 51 1.73 0.56 -2.30
CA MET A 51 2.27 1.91 -2.19
C MET A 51 1.24 2.89 -2.73
N ILE A 52 0.95 3.95 -1.96
CA ILE A 52 0.02 5.01 -2.32
C ILE A 52 0.77 6.33 -2.33
N VAL A 53 0.59 7.13 -3.38
CA VAL A 53 1.05 8.52 -3.46
C VAL A 53 -0.16 9.41 -3.75
N TRP A 54 -0.39 10.44 -2.94
CA TRP A 54 -1.55 11.32 -3.09
C TRP A 54 -1.27 12.49 -4.03
N ALA A 55 -2.21 12.78 -4.93
CA ALA A 55 -2.09 13.80 -5.98
C ALA A 55 -1.79 15.20 -5.43
N SER A 56 -2.36 15.56 -4.27
CA SER A 56 -2.19 16.87 -3.64
C SER A 56 -0.88 17.00 -2.86
N SER A 57 -0.19 15.89 -2.57
CA SER A 57 1.07 15.90 -1.83
C SER A 57 1.89 14.64 -2.10
N PRO A 58 2.79 14.67 -3.10
CA PRO A 58 3.63 13.51 -3.41
C PRO A 58 4.56 13.09 -2.26
N SER A 59 4.84 14.00 -1.33
CA SER A 59 5.57 13.71 -0.09
C SER A 59 4.76 12.89 0.92
N MET A 60 3.43 12.93 0.82
CA MET A 60 2.54 12.03 1.56
C MET A 60 2.40 10.74 0.76
N TYR A 61 3.29 9.79 1.05
CA TYR A 61 3.18 8.42 0.55
C TYR A 61 3.01 7.45 1.71
N GLU A 62 2.27 6.39 1.44
CA GLU A 62 1.94 5.38 2.45
C GLU A 62 2.22 3.99 1.89
N VAL A 63 2.81 3.15 2.75
CA VAL A 63 3.14 1.77 2.43
C VAL A 63 2.36 0.86 3.36
N PHE A 64 1.67 -0.09 2.75
CA PHE A 64 0.88 -1.08 3.44
C PHE A 64 1.41 -2.47 3.11
N THR A 65 1.45 -3.33 4.13
CA THR A 65 1.64 -4.78 3.95
C THR A 65 0.30 -5.46 4.17
N TRP A 66 -0.03 -6.44 3.32
CA TRP A 66 -1.23 -7.24 3.46
C TRP A 66 -0.85 -8.67 3.86
N ASP A 67 -1.36 -9.10 5.02
CA ASP A 67 -1.17 -10.42 5.63
C ASP A 67 -2.20 -11.49 5.21
N GLY A 68 -3.04 -11.19 4.21
CA GLY A 68 -4.09 -12.09 3.72
C GLY A 68 -5.51 -11.73 4.16
N GLU A 69 -5.70 -10.91 5.21
CA GLU A 69 -7.05 -10.57 5.71
C GLU A 69 -7.34 -9.07 5.74
N THR A 70 -6.36 -8.23 6.08
CA THR A 70 -6.58 -6.78 6.18
C THR A 70 -5.34 -5.97 5.79
N ILE A 71 -5.58 -4.76 5.29
CA ILE A 71 -4.53 -3.77 5.03
C ILE A 71 -4.01 -3.24 6.37
N ARG A 72 -2.70 -3.40 6.64
CA ARG A 72 -2.05 -2.83 7.82
C ARG A 72 -1.04 -1.77 7.40
N ARG A 73 -1.23 -0.53 7.89
CA ARG A 73 -0.25 0.54 7.71
C ARG A 73 1.01 0.19 8.50
N ARG A 74 2.15 0.13 7.83
CA ARG A 74 3.46 0.01 8.50
C ARG A 74 4.07 1.40 8.54
N GLN A 75 4.23 1.95 9.73
CA GLN A 75 5.22 3.01 9.91
C GLN A 75 6.62 2.37 9.85
N PRO A 76 7.64 3.07 9.33
CA PRO A 76 9.01 2.62 9.51
C PRO A 76 9.26 2.45 11.00
N ASP A 77 9.74 1.29 11.40
CA ASP A 77 10.23 1.11 12.77
C ASP A 77 11.43 2.07 12.94
N PRO A 78 11.36 3.03 13.87
CA PRO A 78 12.40 4.05 14.04
C PRO A 78 13.76 3.45 14.41
N ASP A 79 13.81 2.19 14.82
CA ASP A 79 15.04 1.50 15.25
C ASP A 79 15.65 0.59 14.16
N VAL A 80 15.06 0.49 12.96
CA VAL A 80 15.61 -0.34 11.85
C VAL A 80 16.84 0.28 11.17
N PHE A 81 17.10 1.58 11.39
CA PHE A 81 18.24 2.30 10.80
C PHE A 81 19.20 2.90 11.84
N ARG A 82 19.18 2.43 13.09
CA ARG A 82 20.11 2.84 14.14
C ARG A 82 21.26 1.87 14.31
#